data_AF-A0A1Z8QHK5-F1
#
_entry.id   AF-A0A1Z8QHK5-F1
#
_cell.length_a   1.000
_cell.length_b   1.000
_cell.length_c   1.000
_cell.angle_alpha   90.00
_cell.angle_beta   90.00
_cell.angle_gamma   90.00
#
_symmetry.space_group_name_H-M   'P 1'
#
loop_
_entity.id
_entity.type
_entity.pdbx_description
1 polymer ?
#
loop_
_entity_poly.entity_id
_entity_poly.type
_entity_poly.pdbx_seq_one_letter_code
_entity_poly.pdbx_strand_id
1 'polypeptide(L)'
;MGSKREFLVCLLIKKFKNQKPYQGIIPIEGDNVSEMIGNYLKNSEQIDSELILSSNSKTATGLLIQKMPSKKNETDMEWLKLSKITSQISPDILNQDNTLTIIDKLFGSLQYKVLKIKTPIFSCHCSPDRAKKILKILGGEDTKKLVSPEGKIEVKCDFCNRQFSFDQDEYSNLFI
;
A
#
# COMPACT_ATOMS: atom_id res chain seq x y z
N MET A 1 14.16 -19.55 -31.91
CA MET A 1 13.71 -19.49 -30.51
C MET A 1 13.15 -18.11 -30.22
N GLY A 2 11.83 -17.97 -30.12
CA GLY A 2 11.18 -16.70 -29.74
C GLY A 2 11.21 -16.55 -28.22
N SER A 3 11.98 -15.59 -27.72
CA SER A 3 11.97 -15.22 -26.31
C SER A 3 10.57 -14.76 -25.91
N LYS A 4 9.93 -15.44 -24.95
CA LYS A 4 8.73 -14.93 -24.28
C LYS A 4 9.09 -13.53 -23.74
N ARG A 5 8.41 -12.49 -24.22
CA ARG A 5 8.49 -11.16 -23.62
C ARG A 5 7.56 -11.18 -22.42
N GLU A 6 8.12 -11.29 -21.23
CA GLU A 6 7.38 -11.13 -19.99
C GLU A 6 7.14 -9.63 -19.78
N PHE A 7 5.90 -9.19 -19.93
CA PHE A 7 5.49 -7.83 -19.61
C PHE A 7 5.07 -7.82 -18.14
N LEU A 8 5.92 -7.27 -17.28
CA LEU A 8 5.53 -6.99 -15.91
C LEU A 8 4.77 -5.67 -15.89
N VAL A 9 3.61 -5.65 -15.23
CA VAL A 9 2.76 -4.48 -15.10
C VAL A 9 2.49 -4.17 -13.63
N CYS A 10 2.50 -2.89 -13.28
CA CYS A 10 2.03 -2.42 -11.99
C CYS A 10 0.52 -2.17 -12.08
N LEU A 11 -0.24 -2.76 -11.15
CA LEU A 11 -1.68 -2.57 -11.03
C LEU A 11 -1.99 -1.73 -9.80
N LEU A 12 -2.58 -0.56 -10.02
CA LEU A 12 -3.08 0.29 -8.94
C LEU A 12 -4.61 0.40 -9.01
N ILE A 13 -5.25 0.02 -7.91
CA ILE A 13 -6.71 -0.01 -7.77
C ILE A 13 -7.14 1.09 -6.81
N LYS A 14 -7.88 2.07 -7.32
CA LYS A 14 -8.49 3.13 -6.52
C LYS A 14 -9.97 2.84 -6.32
N LYS A 15 -10.42 2.79 -5.08
CA LYS A 15 -11.83 2.56 -4.74
C LYS A 15 -12.43 3.80 -4.09
N PHE A 16 -13.32 4.47 -4.81
CA PHE A 16 -14.13 5.57 -4.26
C PHE A 16 -15.44 5.04 -3.69
N LYS A 17 -16.02 5.76 -2.73
CA LYS A 17 -17.31 5.40 -2.14
C LYS A 17 -18.37 5.40 -3.26
N ASN A 18 -19.14 4.32 -3.36
CA ASN A 18 -20.21 4.12 -4.35
C ASN A 18 -19.77 4.13 -5.82
N GLN A 19 -18.49 3.89 -6.13
CA GLN A 19 -18.03 3.76 -7.51
C GLN A 19 -17.37 2.41 -7.73
N LYS A 20 -17.42 1.93 -8.99
CA LYS A 20 -16.61 0.78 -9.40
C LYS A 20 -15.13 1.16 -9.24
N PRO A 21 -14.27 0.23 -8.78
CA PRO A 21 -12.84 0.51 -8.67
C PRO A 21 -12.27 0.97 -10.01
N TYR A 22 -11.47 2.03 -9.96
CA TYR A 22 -10.67 2.47 -11.10
C TYR A 22 -9.33 1.73 -11.08
N GLN A 23 -8.91 1.25 -12.25
CA GLN A 23 -7.71 0.44 -12.43
C GLN A 23 -6.81 1.12 -13.45
N GLY A 24 -5.61 1.49 -13.02
CA GLY A 24 -4.54 1.88 -13.93
C GLY A 24 -3.51 0.77 -14.05
N ILE A 25 -3.03 0.55 -15.28
CA ILE A 25 -2.03 -0.45 -15.63
C ILE A 25 -0.91 0.28 -16.34
N ILE A 26 0.29 0.22 -15.78
CA ILE A 26 1.51 0.75 -16.42
C ILE A 26 2.57 -0.34 -16.54
N PRO A 27 3.49 -0.25 -17.51
CA PRO A 27 4.72 -1.04 -17.49
C PRO A 27 5.45 -0.83 -16.16
N ILE A 28 6.11 -1.89 -15.66
CA ILE A 28 7.05 -1.71 -14.55
C ILE A 28 8.29 -1.02 -15.08
N GLU A 29 8.46 0.24 -14.67
CA GLU A 29 9.63 1.07 -14.96
C GLU A 29 10.19 1.61 -13.65
N GLY A 30 11.51 1.63 -13.55
CA GLY A 30 12.24 2.00 -12.34
C GLY A 30 12.76 0.79 -11.57
N ASP A 31 13.72 1.06 -10.68
CA ASP A 31 14.46 0.03 -9.94
C ASP A 31 13.88 -0.26 -8.56
N ASN A 32 12.90 0.55 -8.12
CA ASN A 32 12.29 0.44 -6.80
C ASN A 32 10.82 0.88 -6.79
N VAL A 33 10.12 0.55 -5.70
CA VAL A 33 8.69 0.85 -5.52
C VAL A 33 8.39 2.35 -5.62
N SER A 34 9.30 3.22 -5.17
CA SER A 34 9.10 4.67 -5.23
C SER A 34 9.04 5.16 -6.67
N GLU A 35 9.98 4.71 -7.51
CA GLU A 35 10.02 5.03 -8.94
C GLU A 35 8.82 4.45 -9.68
N MET A 36 8.44 3.20 -9.40
CA MET A 36 7.27 2.58 -10.02
C MET A 36 5.98 3.37 -9.74
N ILE A 37 5.75 3.78 -8.49
CA ILE A 37 4.57 4.58 -8.11
C ILE A 37 4.68 5.99 -8.69
N GLY A 38 5.86 6.61 -8.69
CA GLY A 38 6.10 7.91 -9.30
C GLY A 38 5.78 7.93 -10.79
N ASN A 39 6.25 6.90 -11.52
CA ASN A 39 5.96 6.70 -12.95
C ASN A 39 4.45 6.52 -13.20
N TYR A 40 3.74 5.80 -12.32
CA TYR A 40 2.28 5.71 -12.41
C TYR A 40 1.60 7.08 -12.25
N LEU A 41 1.95 7.84 -11.21
CA LEU A 41 1.34 9.15 -10.94
C LEU A 41 1.58 10.12 -12.11
N LYS A 42 2.78 10.08 -12.69
CA LYS A 42 3.12 10.91 -13.85
C LYS A 42 2.39 10.47 -15.12
N ASN A 43 2.46 9.18 -15.47
CA ASN A 43 2.02 8.71 -16.79
C ASN A 43 0.52 8.39 -16.85
N SER A 44 -0.07 7.86 -15.78
CA SER A 44 -1.51 7.53 -15.74
C SER A 44 -2.37 8.66 -15.19
N GLU A 45 -1.91 9.34 -14.13
CA GLU A 45 -2.71 10.37 -13.46
C GLU A 45 -2.38 11.79 -13.93
N GLN A 46 -1.27 11.97 -14.65
CA GLN A 46 -0.78 13.27 -15.11
C GLN A 46 -0.53 14.24 -13.95
N ILE A 47 -0.02 13.71 -12.83
CA ILE A 47 0.32 14.48 -11.63
C ILE A 47 1.84 14.41 -11.44
N ASP A 48 2.52 15.54 -11.60
CA ASP A 48 3.93 15.65 -11.23
C ASP A 48 4.09 15.33 -9.74
N SER A 49 4.78 14.22 -9.47
CA SER A 49 4.91 13.65 -8.13
C SER A 49 6.31 13.14 -7.91
N GLU A 50 6.83 13.35 -6.71
CA GLU A 50 8.09 12.78 -6.23
C GLU A 50 7.81 11.97 -4.97
N LEU A 51 8.27 10.71 -4.99
CA LEU A 51 8.09 9.77 -3.89
C LEU A 51 9.46 9.28 -3.43
N ILE A 52 9.73 9.43 -2.14
CA ILE A 52 10.91 8.88 -1.48
C ILE A 52 10.40 7.91 -0.44
N LEU A 53 10.87 6.67 -0.48
CA LEU A 53 10.61 5.65 0.54
C LEU A 53 11.93 5.20 1.15
N SER A 54 11.95 4.99 2.45
CA SER A 54 13.08 4.39 3.15
C SER A 54 12.59 3.44 4.24
N SER A 55 13.32 2.36 4.44
CA SER A 55 13.02 1.42 5.53
C SER A 55 14.28 0.74 6.04
N ASN A 56 14.32 0.49 7.34
CA ASN A 56 15.32 -0.34 8.00
C ASN A 56 14.64 -1.31 8.98
N SER A 57 15.41 -1.98 9.84
CA SER A 57 14.89 -2.97 10.80
C SER A 57 13.94 -2.40 11.86
N LYS A 58 13.88 -1.08 12.03
CA LYS A 58 13.08 -0.39 13.07
C LYS A 58 12.02 0.54 12.51
N THR A 59 12.27 1.16 11.35
CA THR A 59 11.42 2.22 10.80
C THR A 59 11.12 1.98 9.33
N ALA A 60 9.93 2.40 8.91
CA ALA A 60 9.56 2.55 7.50
C ALA A 60 8.95 3.94 7.34
N THR A 61 9.51 4.74 6.44
CA THR A 61 9.24 6.16 6.29
C THR A 61 9.08 6.50 4.81
N GLY A 62 8.37 7.60 4.55
CA GLY A 62 8.15 8.04 3.19
C GLY A 62 7.75 9.50 3.12
N LEU A 63 8.10 10.12 2.00
CA LEU A 63 7.76 11.50 1.65
C LEU A 63 7.18 11.49 0.25
N LEU A 64 5.95 11.99 0.12
CA LEU A 64 5.27 12.20 -1.15
C LEU A 64 5.05 13.70 -1.34
N ILE A 65 5.54 14.23 -2.45
CA ILE A 65 5.32 15.62 -2.87
C ILE A 65 4.58 15.58 -4.19
N GLN A 66 3.48 16.34 -4.29
CA GLN A 66 2.65 16.36 -5.48
C GLN A 66 2.34 17.80 -5.88
N LYS A 67 2.46 18.07 -7.18
CA LYS A 67 2.01 19.32 -7.76
C LYS A 67 0.49 19.34 -7.80
N MET A 68 -0.09 20.42 -7.27
CA MET A 68 -1.52 20.65 -7.37
C MET A 68 -1.87 21.26 -8.73
N PRO A 69 -3.07 21.01 -9.28
CA PRO A 69 -3.52 21.66 -10.49
C PRO A 69 -3.54 23.18 -10.31
N SER A 70 -2.76 23.90 -11.11
CA SER A 70 -2.71 25.37 -11.14
C SER A 70 -3.49 25.93 -12.32
N LYS A 71 -3.79 27.23 -12.29
CA LYS A 71 -4.42 27.91 -13.43
C LYS A 71 -3.43 27.98 -14.61
N LYS A 72 -3.95 27.91 -15.84
CA LYS A 72 -3.13 28.16 -17.04
C LYS A 72 -2.43 29.53 -16.90
N ASN A 73 -1.11 29.55 -17.09
CA ASN A 73 -0.20 30.71 -17.06
C ASN A 73 0.53 31.02 -15.73
N GLU A 74 0.44 30.17 -14.71
CA GLU A 74 1.36 30.26 -13.56
C GLU A 74 2.69 29.56 -13.89
N THR A 75 3.80 30.27 -13.72
CA THR A 75 5.14 29.71 -13.88
C THR A 75 5.40 28.65 -12.81
N ASP A 76 5.88 27.47 -13.21
CA ASP A 76 6.17 26.32 -12.33
C ASP A 76 7.40 26.51 -11.42
N MET A 77 7.77 27.75 -11.10
CA MET A 77 8.96 28.09 -10.32
C MET A 77 8.95 27.47 -8.92
N GLU A 78 7.78 27.33 -8.31
CA GLU A 78 7.63 26.68 -7.00
C GLU A 78 7.88 25.17 -7.08
N TRP A 79 7.32 24.53 -8.13
CA TRP A 79 7.56 23.12 -8.38
C TRP A 79 9.04 22.85 -8.68
N LEU A 80 9.69 23.67 -9.50
CA LEU A 80 11.11 23.53 -9.80
C LEU A 80 11.99 23.67 -8.55
N LYS A 81 11.64 24.59 -7.64
CA LYS A 81 12.33 24.74 -6.35
C LYS A 81 12.15 23.50 -5.47
N LEU A 82 10.92 23.01 -5.32
CA LEU A 82 10.61 21.82 -4.54
C LEU A 82 11.31 20.57 -5.10
N SER A 83 11.24 20.37 -6.41
CA SER A 83 11.89 19.26 -7.10
C SER A 83 13.41 19.29 -6.91
N LYS A 84 14.03 20.47 -7.01
CA LYS A 84 15.47 20.63 -6.75
C LYS A 84 15.84 20.23 -5.32
N ILE A 85 15.10 20.69 -4.32
CA ILE A 85 15.33 20.31 -2.91
C ILE A 85 15.19 18.79 -2.75
N THR A 86 14.10 18.24 -3.30
CA THR A 86 13.71 16.85 -3.10
C THR A 86 14.67 15.87 -3.77
N SER A 87 15.20 16.21 -4.95
CA SER A 87 16.24 15.43 -5.64
C SER A 87 17.54 15.26 -4.84
N GLN A 88 17.77 16.08 -3.82
CA GLN A 88 18.98 16.05 -2.99
C GLN A 88 18.77 15.32 -1.65
N ILE A 89 17.54 14.87 -1.38
CA ILE A 89 17.20 14.18 -0.13
C ILE A 89 17.69 12.74 -0.22
N SER A 90 18.63 12.39 0.67
CA SER A 90 18.94 10.99 0.91
C SER A 90 17.77 10.31 1.63
N PRO A 91 17.27 9.14 1.15
CA PRO A 91 16.16 8.43 1.78
C PRO A 91 16.38 8.16 3.27
N ASP A 92 17.62 7.93 3.70
CA ASP A 92 17.94 7.60 5.10
C ASP A 92 17.68 8.73 6.08
N ILE A 93 17.69 9.99 5.62
CA ILE A 93 17.33 11.15 6.45
C ILE A 93 15.92 11.00 7.02
N LEU A 94 15.02 10.35 6.28
CA LEU A 94 13.63 10.15 6.72
C LEU A 94 13.52 9.24 7.95
N ASN A 95 14.54 8.44 8.26
CA ASN A 95 14.56 7.54 9.42
C ASN A 95 15.22 8.15 10.67
N GLN A 96 15.77 9.35 10.58
CA GLN A 96 16.63 9.90 11.64
C GLN A 96 15.88 10.63 12.76
N ASP A 97 14.63 11.04 12.52
CA ASP A 97 13.87 11.88 13.44
C ASP A 97 12.35 11.69 13.26
N ASN A 98 11.57 12.44 14.03
CA ASN A 98 10.13 12.51 13.85
C ASN A 98 9.75 13.32 12.58
N THR A 99 8.54 13.07 12.06
CA THR A 99 8.07 13.66 10.80
C THR A 99 8.14 15.19 10.77
N LEU A 100 7.72 15.89 11.83
CA LEU A 100 7.69 17.35 11.82
C LEU A 100 9.11 17.92 11.78
N THR A 101 10.04 17.36 12.56
CA THR A 101 11.43 17.78 12.54
C THR A 101 12.11 17.52 11.20
N ILE A 102 11.82 16.41 10.53
CA ILE A 102 12.30 16.16 9.16
C ILE A 102 11.74 17.18 8.19
N ILE A 103 10.43 17.48 8.24
CA ILE A 103 9.82 18.49 7.37
C ILE A 103 10.42 19.88 7.59
N ASP A 104 10.65 20.28 8.85
CA ASP A 104 11.32 21.55 9.16
C ASP A 104 12.76 21.59 8.63
N LYS A 105 13.53 20.51 8.78
CA LYS A 105 14.91 20.41 8.26
C LYS A 105 14.96 20.52 6.74
N LEU A 106 14.00 19.92 6.03
CA LEU A 106 13.97 19.85 4.58
C LEU A 106 13.34 21.09 3.92
N PHE A 107 12.28 21.62 4.52
CA PHE A 107 11.40 22.60 3.90
C PHE A 107 11.16 23.85 4.77
N GLY A 108 11.87 24.02 5.90
CA GLY A 108 11.66 25.15 6.81
C GLY A 108 11.94 26.53 6.21
N SER A 109 12.69 26.61 5.11
CA SER A 109 12.86 27.85 4.35
C SER A 109 11.66 28.20 3.47
N LEU A 110 10.72 27.26 3.28
CA LEU A 110 9.49 27.44 2.52
C LEU A 110 8.34 27.76 3.48
N GLN A 111 7.38 28.54 3.00
CA GLN A 111 6.13 28.72 3.73
C GLN A 111 5.28 27.47 3.58
N TYR A 112 5.12 26.70 4.66
CA TYR A 112 4.26 25.52 4.68
C TYR A 112 3.31 25.54 5.87
N LYS A 113 2.21 24.77 5.76
CA LYS A 113 1.22 24.63 6.83
C LYS A 113 0.88 23.17 7.03
N VAL A 114 0.96 22.72 8.29
CA VAL A 114 0.47 21.38 8.66
C VAL A 114 -1.06 21.39 8.68
N LEU A 115 -1.66 20.62 7.78
CA LEU A 115 -3.13 20.52 7.68
C LEU A 115 -3.70 19.48 8.63
N LYS A 116 -3.04 18.31 8.75
CA LYS A 116 -3.51 17.20 9.56
C LYS A 116 -2.36 16.24 9.88
N ILE A 117 -2.37 15.73 11.10
CA ILE A 117 -1.51 14.62 11.54
C ILE A 117 -2.41 13.41 11.77
N LYS A 118 -1.99 12.25 11.26
CA LYS A 118 -2.63 10.96 11.51
C LYS A 118 -1.56 9.94 11.82
N THR A 119 -1.80 9.12 12.83
CA THR A 119 -0.94 7.97 13.14
C THR A 119 -1.46 6.75 12.40
N PRO A 120 -0.70 6.17 11.45
CA PRO A 120 -1.09 4.93 10.81
C PRO A 120 -1.08 3.80 11.85
N ILE A 121 -2.10 2.96 11.81
CA ILE A 121 -2.19 1.73 12.61
C ILE A 121 -2.36 0.55 11.67
N PHE A 122 -1.66 -0.54 11.97
CA PHE A 122 -1.93 -1.79 11.28
C PHE A 122 -3.34 -2.27 11.64
N SER A 123 -4.15 -2.57 10.63
CA SER A 123 -5.50 -3.10 10.83
C SER A 123 -5.84 -4.10 9.74
N CYS A 124 -6.24 -5.30 10.16
CA CYS A 124 -6.71 -6.35 9.27
C CYS A 124 -8.16 -6.70 9.62
N HIS A 125 -9.00 -6.83 8.60
CA HIS A 125 -10.42 -7.11 8.74
C HIS A 125 -10.75 -8.60 8.91
N CYS A 126 -9.76 -9.49 9.01
CA CYS A 126 -10.03 -10.91 9.26
C CYS A 126 -10.67 -11.10 10.64
N SER A 127 -11.56 -12.08 10.74
CA SER A 127 -12.24 -12.45 11.99
C SER A 127 -12.58 -13.95 11.96
N PRO A 128 -12.87 -14.56 13.12
CA PRO A 128 -13.37 -15.93 13.17
C PRO A 128 -14.59 -16.15 12.26
N ASP A 129 -15.54 -15.21 12.26
CA ASP A 129 -16.74 -15.30 11.41
C ASP A 129 -16.42 -15.30 9.91
N ARG A 130 -15.42 -14.53 9.49
CA ARG A 130 -14.99 -14.54 8.09
C ARG A 130 -14.29 -15.84 7.72
N ALA A 131 -13.47 -16.38 8.61
CA ALA A 131 -12.85 -17.69 8.42
C ALA A 131 -13.91 -18.80 8.32
N LYS A 132 -14.91 -18.82 9.22
CA LYS A 132 -16.07 -19.72 9.14
C LYS A 132 -16.85 -19.60 7.82
N LYS A 133 -17.03 -18.38 7.30
CA LYS A 133 -17.67 -18.16 5.98
C LYS A 133 -16.87 -18.77 4.84
N ILE A 134 -15.54 -18.71 4.88
CA ILE A 134 -14.68 -19.34 3.86
C ILE A 134 -14.86 -20.86 3.88
N LEU A 135 -14.88 -21.48 5.07
CA LEU A 135 -15.16 -22.91 5.23
C LEU A 135 -16.56 -23.29 4.69
N LYS A 136 -17.58 -22.45 4.94
CA LYS A 136 -18.91 -22.66 4.35
C LYS A 136 -18.90 -22.63 2.82
N ILE A 137 -18.12 -21.75 2.20
CA ILE A 137 -18.00 -21.63 0.73
C ILE A 137 -17.29 -22.87 0.14
N LEU A 138 -16.28 -23.40 0.83
CA LEU A 138 -15.61 -24.64 0.45
C LEU A 138 -16.56 -25.85 0.46
N GLY A 139 -17.55 -25.85 1.35
CA GLY A 139 -18.51 -26.95 1.49
C GLY A 139 -18.03 -28.05 2.45
N GLY A 140 -18.97 -28.88 2.90
CA GLY A 140 -18.74 -29.83 3.99
C GLY A 140 -17.75 -30.95 3.65
N GLU A 141 -17.79 -31.47 2.42
CA GLU A 141 -16.87 -32.54 1.98
C GLU A 141 -15.42 -32.07 1.95
N ASP A 142 -15.16 -30.91 1.36
CA ASP A 142 -13.80 -30.36 1.29
C ASP A 142 -13.31 -29.86 2.64
N THR A 143 -14.20 -29.30 3.46
CA THR A 143 -13.86 -28.86 4.82
C THR A 143 -13.40 -30.04 5.69
N LYS A 144 -14.02 -31.23 5.57
CA LYS A 144 -13.60 -32.44 6.30
C LYS A 144 -12.19 -32.91 5.92
N LYS A 145 -11.73 -32.65 4.69
CA LYS A 145 -10.37 -32.99 4.24
C LYS A 145 -9.31 -32.09 4.88
N LEU A 146 -9.71 -30.95 5.46
CA LEU A 146 -8.83 -29.99 6.13
C LEU A 146 -8.63 -30.28 7.62
N VAL A 147 -9.31 -31.30 8.17
CA VAL A 147 -9.21 -31.66 9.58
C VAL A 147 -7.83 -32.23 9.88
N SER A 148 -7.14 -31.62 10.83
CA SER A 148 -5.83 -32.05 11.29
C SER A 148 -5.92 -33.35 12.11
N PRO A 149 -4.80 -34.05 12.37
CA PRO A 149 -4.78 -35.22 13.24
C PRO A 149 -5.34 -34.96 14.66
N GLU A 150 -5.25 -33.72 15.14
CA GLU A 150 -5.81 -33.27 16.42
C GLU A 150 -7.32 -32.96 16.38
N GLY A 151 -7.98 -33.22 15.25
CA GLY A 151 -9.43 -33.02 15.08
C GLY A 151 -9.84 -31.56 14.91
N LYS A 152 -8.94 -30.69 14.45
CA LYS A 152 -9.18 -29.25 14.30
C LYS A 152 -9.00 -28.77 12.87
N ILE A 153 -9.61 -27.65 12.53
CA ILE A 153 -9.36 -26.95 11.27
C ILE A 153 -8.69 -25.62 11.57
N GLU A 154 -7.53 -25.39 10.95
CA GLU A 154 -6.79 -24.13 11.06
C GLU A 154 -6.94 -23.29 9.80
N VAL A 155 -7.37 -22.03 9.98
CA VAL A 155 -7.44 -21.04 8.91
C VAL A 155 -6.46 -19.91 9.22
N LYS A 156 -5.46 -19.77 8.35
CA LYS A 156 -4.47 -18.68 8.44
C LYS A 156 -4.87 -17.54 7.50
N CYS A 157 -4.80 -16.30 8.01
CA CYS A 157 -5.00 -15.12 7.18
C CYS A 157 -3.70 -14.71 6.48
N ASP A 158 -3.64 -14.75 5.15
CA ASP A 158 -2.43 -14.38 4.38
C ASP A 158 -2.02 -12.90 4.50
N PHE A 159 -2.92 -12.03 4.98
CA PHE A 159 -2.61 -10.60 5.13
C PHE A 159 -1.96 -10.25 6.47
N CYS A 160 -2.37 -10.92 7.56
CA CYS A 160 -1.91 -10.57 8.91
C CYS A 160 -1.32 -11.76 9.68
N ASN A 161 -1.26 -12.93 9.06
CA ASN A 161 -0.80 -14.19 9.64
C ASN A 161 -1.52 -14.64 10.92
N ARG A 162 -2.64 -14.01 11.31
CA ARG A 162 -3.49 -14.53 12.40
C ARG A 162 -4.04 -15.90 12.02
N GLN A 163 -4.05 -16.78 13.01
CA GLN A 163 -4.57 -18.15 12.91
C GLN A 163 -5.89 -18.24 13.66
N PHE A 164 -6.87 -18.88 13.03
CA PHE A 164 -8.15 -19.23 13.63
C PHE A 164 -8.25 -20.75 13.66
N SER A 165 -8.46 -21.33 14.83
CA SER A 165 -8.66 -22.77 14.99
C SER A 165 -10.12 -23.04 15.32
N PHE A 166 -10.70 -24.05 14.69
CA PHE A 166 -12.06 -24.50 14.95
C PHE A 166 -12.06 -25.98 15.33
N ASP A 167 -12.76 -26.31 16.42
CA ASP A 167 -12.96 -27.70 16.82
C ASP A 167 -14.11 -28.38 16.04
N GLN A 168 -14.32 -29.67 16.33
CA GLN A 168 -15.33 -30.48 15.68
C GLN A 168 -16.74 -29.93 15.78
N ASP A 169 -17.13 -29.43 16.95
CA ASP A 169 -18.47 -28.88 17.15
C ASP A 169 -18.61 -27.58 16.36
N GLU A 170 -17.59 -26.74 16.37
CA GLU A 170 -17.60 -25.47 15.64
C GLU A 170 -17.67 -25.65 14.13
N TYR A 171 -16.90 -26.54 13.52
CA TYR A 171 -16.93 -26.73 12.07
C TYR A 171 -18.12 -27.58 11.60
N SER A 172 -18.62 -28.50 12.43
CA SER A 172 -19.80 -29.31 12.08
C SER A 172 -21.06 -28.45 12.04
N ASN A 173 -21.20 -27.51 12.99
CA ASN A 173 -22.31 -26.56 13.04
C ASN A 173 -22.32 -25.56 11.87
N LEU A 174 -21.31 -25.55 10.99
CA LEU A 174 -21.30 -24.66 9.81
C LEU A 174 -22.25 -25.14 8.70
N PHE A 175 -22.58 -26.43 8.66
CA PHE A 175 -23.30 -27.08 7.55
C PHE A 175 -24.67 -27.64 7.94
N ILE A 176 -25.10 -27.38 9.17
CA ILE A 176 -26.44 -27.70 9.68
C ILE A 176 -27.39 -26.54 9.35
#